data_AF-A0A7X6RE77-F1
#
_entry.id   AF-A0A7X6RE77-F1
#
_cell.length_a   1.000
_cell.length_b   1.000
_cell.length_c   1.000
_cell.angle_alpha   90.00
_cell.angle_beta   90.00
_cell.angle_gamma   90.00
#
_symmetry.space_group_name_H-M   'P 1'
#
loop_
_entity.id
_entity.type
_entity.pdbx_description
1 polymer ?
#
loop_
_entity_poly.entity_id
_entity_poly.type
_entity_poly.pdbx_seq_one_letter_code
_entity_poly.pdbx_strand_id
1 'polypeptide(L)'
;MAQNSSTSLKHMWDTRPHRIPKDAGGRAVIAGICVGFGQRYKVDPVAVRIAFVILSLVFGGGIFAYLLCWFVMPRVGMTITPAKAIVTPKEQLTPHEIEERKPGWWLLIGLIIFLPALSQASDVRGTLISFAAFFFVWFFTYARQPEPPADPSGNNDLV
;
A
#
# COMPACT_ATOMS: atom_id res chain seq x y z
N MET A 1 16.89 -25.48 7.91
CA MET A 1 16.16 -24.34 8.53
C MET A 1 15.79 -23.23 7.52
N ALA A 2 15.71 -23.48 6.20
CA ALA A 2 15.45 -22.44 5.18
C ALA A 2 13.99 -22.37 4.66
N GLN A 3 13.07 -23.19 5.17
CA GLN A 3 11.65 -23.17 4.73
C GLN A 3 10.77 -22.12 5.45
N ASN A 4 11.29 -21.46 6.50
CA ASN A 4 10.51 -20.49 7.31
C ASN A 4 10.49 -19.06 6.71
N SER A 5 11.43 -18.72 5.82
CA SER A 5 11.51 -17.35 5.26
C SER A 5 10.53 -17.14 4.11
N SER A 6 10.42 -18.11 3.19
CA SER A 6 9.49 -18.03 2.05
C SER A 6 8.03 -18.05 2.51
N THR A 7 7.72 -18.85 3.53
CA THR A 7 6.40 -18.90 4.17
C THR A 7 6.06 -17.59 4.86
N SER A 8 7.01 -16.99 5.59
CA SER A 8 6.81 -15.70 6.28
C SER A 8 6.62 -14.52 5.32
N LEU A 9 7.43 -14.41 4.27
CA LEU A 9 7.30 -13.33 3.27
C LEU A 9 6.01 -13.47 2.45
N LYS A 10 5.66 -14.70 2.06
CA LYS A 10 4.41 -14.96 1.35
C LYS A 10 3.21 -14.64 2.25
N HIS A 11 3.25 -15.05 3.52
CA HIS A 11 2.20 -14.74 4.49
C HIS A 11 2.08 -13.23 4.77
N MET A 12 3.21 -12.51 4.86
CA MET A 12 3.22 -11.05 4.98
C MET A 12 2.57 -10.39 3.76
N TRP A 13 2.86 -10.90 2.56
CA TRP A 13 2.28 -10.40 1.32
C TRP A 13 0.79 -10.74 1.19
N ASP A 14 0.39 -11.95 1.57
CA ASP A 14 -1.00 -12.39 1.54
C ASP A 14 -1.85 -11.60 2.56
N THR A 15 -1.27 -11.23 3.71
CA THR A 15 -1.92 -10.41 4.75
C THR A 15 -1.59 -8.91 4.64
N ARG A 16 -1.20 -8.45 3.46
CA ARG A 16 -0.87 -7.04 3.23
C ARG A 16 -2.03 -6.10 3.55
N PRO A 17 -1.76 -4.84 3.94
CA PRO A 17 -2.81 -3.88 4.28
C PRO A 17 -3.78 -3.64 3.11
N HIS A 18 -5.08 -3.62 3.43
CA HIS A 18 -6.13 -3.25 2.49
C HIS A 18 -6.41 -1.76 2.59
N ARG A 19 -6.69 -1.14 1.44
CA ARG A 19 -6.98 0.28 1.31
C ARG A 19 -8.44 0.54 1.70
N ILE A 20 -8.66 1.28 2.78
CA ILE A 20 -9.99 1.59 3.29
C ILE A 20 -10.44 2.96 2.77
N PRO A 21 -11.46 3.03 1.88
CA PRO A 21 -11.94 4.30 1.36
C PRO A 21 -12.64 5.13 2.44
N LYS A 22 -12.80 6.43 2.19
CA LYS A 22 -13.46 7.37 3.12
C LYS A 22 -14.89 6.95 3.46
N ASP A 23 -15.53 6.38 2.46
CA ASP A 23 -16.91 5.93 2.41
C ASP A 23 -17.18 4.78 3.41
N ALA A 24 -16.14 4.03 3.81
CA ALA A 24 -16.23 2.90 4.75
C ALA A 24 -15.93 3.29 6.23
N GLY A 25 -16.17 4.54 6.63
CA GLY A 25 -16.35 4.87 8.06
C GLY A 25 -15.13 5.28 8.90
N GLY A 26 -14.08 5.92 8.35
CA GLY A 26 -13.14 6.61 9.25
C GLY A 26 -11.88 7.24 8.66
N ARG A 27 -11.64 8.52 9.03
CA ARG A 27 -10.39 9.34 8.93
C ARG A 27 -9.53 9.20 7.67
N ALA A 28 -9.95 8.53 6.60
CA ALA A 28 -9.18 8.38 5.38
C ALA A 28 -9.08 9.74 4.67
N VAL A 29 -7.87 10.13 4.27
CA VAL A 29 -7.63 11.45 3.65
C VAL A 29 -7.16 11.27 2.22
N ILE A 30 -6.11 10.49 2.01
CA ILE A 30 -5.56 10.19 0.69
C ILE A 30 -5.65 8.67 0.52
N ALA A 31 -6.26 8.19 -0.56
CA ALA A 31 -6.37 6.78 -0.97
C ALA A 31 -6.95 5.75 0.02
N GLY A 32 -6.80 5.88 1.35
CA GLY A 32 -7.14 4.88 2.35
C GLY A 32 -5.95 4.08 2.90
N ILE A 33 -4.71 4.39 2.46
CA ILE A 33 -3.52 3.57 2.73
C ILE A 33 -3.12 3.64 4.20
N CYS A 34 -2.98 4.85 4.75
CA CYS A 34 -2.58 5.02 6.17
C CYS A 34 -3.61 4.44 7.14
N VAL A 35 -4.90 4.47 6.77
CA VAL A 35 -5.97 3.86 7.57
C VAL A 35 -5.89 2.33 7.49
N GLY A 36 -5.60 1.77 6.30
CA GLY A 36 -5.30 0.36 6.11
C GLY A 36 -4.12 -0.15 6.94
N PHE A 37 -3.00 0.58 6.94
CA PHE A 37 -1.86 0.29 7.80
C PHE A 37 -2.23 0.37 9.29
N GLY A 38 -3.00 1.39 9.67
CA GLY A 38 -3.43 1.56 11.05
C GLY A 38 -4.33 0.45 11.56
N GLN A 39 -5.27 -0.04 10.73
CA GLN A 39 -6.09 -1.20 11.05
C GLN A 39 -5.25 -2.49 11.13
N ARG A 40 -4.34 -2.72 10.16
CA ARG A 40 -3.52 -3.93 10.13
C ARG A 40 -2.54 -4.04 11.31
N TYR A 41 -1.90 -2.93 11.68
CA TYR A 41 -0.82 -2.90 12.66
C TYR A 41 -1.19 -2.23 13.99
N LYS A 42 -2.47 -1.83 14.16
CA LYS A 42 -2.97 -1.08 15.34
C LYS A 42 -2.18 0.21 15.61
N VAL A 43 -1.77 0.91 14.55
CA VAL A 43 -1.02 2.18 14.61
C VAL A 43 -1.94 3.34 14.24
N ASP A 44 -1.75 4.52 14.85
CA ASP A 44 -2.51 5.71 14.44
C ASP A 44 -2.20 6.07 12.98
N PRO A 45 -3.22 6.20 12.09
CA PRO A 45 -3.04 6.65 10.71
C PRO A 45 -2.28 7.97 10.58
N VAL A 46 -2.33 8.85 11.58
CA VAL A 46 -1.56 10.11 11.59
C VAL A 46 -0.06 9.85 11.69
N ALA A 47 0.37 8.90 12.53
CA ALA A 47 1.79 8.54 12.64
C ALA A 47 2.33 7.98 11.32
N VAL A 48 1.54 7.16 10.63
CA VAL A 48 1.89 6.63 9.30
C VAL A 48 2.03 7.75 8.26
N ARG A 49 1.15 8.76 8.30
CA ARG A 49 1.28 9.95 7.42
C ARG A 49 2.55 10.73 7.69
N ILE A 50 2.84 11.00 8.96
CA ILE A 50 4.06 11.72 9.36
C ILE A 50 5.29 10.95 8.88
N ALA A 51 5.31 9.62 9.00
CA ALA A 51 6.40 8.80 8.47
C ALA A 51 6.58 8.98 6.95
N PHE A 52 5.51 8.96 6.16
CA PHE A 52 5.59 9.23 4.71
C PHE A 52 6.06 10.65 4.40
N VAL A 53 5.60 11.66 5.16
CA VAL A 53 6.02 13.04 4.98
C VAL A 53 7.51 13.21 5.28
N ILE A 54 8.00 12.65 6.40
CA ILE A 54 9.43 12.66 6.76
C ILE A 54 10.24 11.95 5.67
N LEU A 55 9.78 10.79 5.20
CA LEU A 55 10.44 10.05 4.12
C LEU A 55 10.48 10.85 2.80
N SER A 56 9.44 11.65 2.54
CA SER A 56 9.38 12.53 1.37
C SER A 56 10.33 13.72 1.49
N LEU A 57 10.41 14.34 2.67
CA LEU A 57 11.20 15.55 2.88
C LEU A 57 12.70 15.26 3.07
N VAL A 58 13.04 14.19 3.80
CA VAL A 58 14.43 13.86 4.12
C VAL A 58 15.12 13.17 2.93
N PHE A 59 14.36 12.40 2.14
CA PHE A 59 14.95 11.55 1.12
C PHE A 59 14.27 11.59 -0.25
N GLY A 60 13.22 12.40 -0.44
CA GLY A 60 12.53 12.57 -1.74
C GLY A 60 11.63 11.40 -2.17
N GLY A 61 11.74 10.23 -1.54
CA GLY A 61 11.07 8.99 -1.99
C GLY A 61 9.71 8.70 -1.36
N GLY A 62 9.29 9.42 -0.32
CA GLY A 62 8.06 9.09 0.41
C GLY A 62 6.77 9.20 -0.43
N ILE A 63 6.67 10.19 -1.32
CA ILE A 63 5.54 10.33 -2.27
C ILE A 63 5.53 9.15 -3.25
N PHE A 64 6.69 8.76 -3.77
CA PHE A 64 6.80 7.60 -4.65
C PHE A 64 6.40 6.31 -3.93
N ALA A 65 6.87 6.09 -2.71
CA ALA A 65 6.48 4.95 -1.88
C ALA A 65 4.96 4.93 -1.62
N TYR A 66 4.36 6.11 -1.45
CA TYR A 66 2.92 6.25 -1.29
C TYR A 66 2.14 5.85 -2.55
N LEU A 67 2.55 6.34 -3.73
CA LEU A 67 1.97 5.96 -5.02
C LEU A 67 2.13 4.46 -5.28
N LEU A 68 3.29 3.90 -4.97
CA LEU A 68 3.57 2.47 -5.11
C LEU A 68 2.67 1.65 -4.19
N CYS A 69 2.51 2.03 -2.92
CA CYS A 69 1.57 1.38 -2.01
C CYS A 69 0.14 1.42 -2.55
N TRP A 70 -0.28 2.55 -3.14
CA TRP A 70 -1.60 2.64 -3.77
C TRP A 70 -1.73 1.66 -4.93
N PHE A 71 -0.71 1.58 -5.78
CA PHE A 71 -0.72 0.72 -6.96
C PHE A 71 -0.82 -0.77 -6.62
N VAL A 72 -0.17 -1.21 -5.52
CA VAL A 72 -0.10 -2.61 -5.13
C VAL A 72 -1.14 -3.04 -4.10
N MET A 73 -1.75 -2.12 -3.34
CA MET A 73 -2.72 -2.47 -2.29
C MET A 73 -4.14 -2.56 -2.83
N PRO A 74 -4.86 -3.68 -2.59
CA PRO A 74 -6.26 -3.80 -2.95
C PRO A 74 -7.14 -2.94 -2.04
N ARG A 75 -8.28 -2.49 -2.54
CA ARG A 75 -9.30 -1.80 -1.71
C ARG A 75 -10.09 -2.84 -0.92
N VAL A 76 -10.58 -2.47 0.27
CA VAL A 76 -11.54 -3.31 1.00
C VAL A 76 -12.76 -3.58 0.13
N GLY A 77 -13.23 -4.84 0.12
CA GLY A 77 -14.32 -5.30 -0.73
C GLY A 77 -13.91 -5.70 -2.16
N MET A 78 -12.62 -5.62 -2.51
CA MET A 78 -12.11 -6.03 -3.82
C MET A 78 -10.99 -7.06 -3.71
N THR A 79 -11.01 -8.03 -4.63
CA THR A 79 -10.00 -9.10 -4.68
C THR A 79 -8.78 -8.72 -5.53
N ILE A 80 -8.90 -7.65 -6.34
CA ILE A 80 -7.85 -7.18 -7.22
C ILE A 80 -7.18 -5.90 -6.74
N THR A 81 -5.96 -5.70 -7.22
CA THR A 81 -5.21 -4.45 -7.03
C THR A 81 -5.32 -3.58 -8.28
N PRO A 82 -5.14 -2.26 -8.18
CA PRO A 82 -5.08 -1.37 -9.34
C PRO A 82 -4.03 -1.82 -10.36
N ALA A 83 -2.89 -2.36 -9.91
CA ALA A 83 -1.88 -2.95 -10.79
C ALA A 83 -2.42 -4.15 -11.58
N LYS A 84 -3.14 -5.06 -10.91
CA LYS A 84 -3.70 -6.27 -11.55
C LYS A 84 -4.85 -5.92 -12.50
N ALA A 85 -5.63 -4.88 -12.18
CA ALA A 85 -6.73 -4.37 -13.03
C ALA A 85 -6.28 -3.96 -14.45
N ILE A 86 -5.04 -3.49 -14.59
CA ILE A 86 -4.49 -3.04 -15.87
C ILE A 86 -4.06 -4.23 -16.74
N VAL A 87 -3.50 -5.26 -16.12
CA VAL A 87 -2.92 -6.42 -16.80
C VAL A 87 -3.96 -7.51 -17.08
N THR A 88 -4.98 -7.64 -16.24
CA THR A 88 -6.03 -8.66 -16.39
C THR A 88 -7.00 -8.30 -17.53
N PRO A 89 -7.39 -9.28 -18.39
CA PRO A 89 -8.43 -9.11 -19.40
C PRO A 89 -9.78 -8.71 -18.80
N LYS A 90 -10.57 -7.90 -19.52
CA LYS A 90 -11.86 -7.38 -19.01
C LYS A 90 -12.88 -8.48 -18.77
N GLU A 91 -12.80 -9.59 -19.50
CA GLU A 91 -13.71 -10.72 -19.37
C GLU A 91 -13.62 -11.42 -18.00
N GLN A 92 -12.50 -11.27 -17.28
CA GLN A 92 -12.30 -11.88 -15.96
C GLN A 92 -12.61 -10.92 -14.80
N LEU A 93 -13.00 -9.68 -15.10
CA LEU A 93 -13.22 -8.62 -14.11
C LEU A 93 -14.72 -8.42 -13.87
N THR A 94 -15.10 -8.35 -12.61
CA THR A 94 -16.46 -7.92 -12.23
C THR A 94 -16.66 -6.44 -12.59
N PRO A 95 -17.91 -5.96 -12.77
CA PRO A 95 -18.18 -4.56 -13.12
C PRO A 95 -17.52 -3.54 -12.17
N HIS A 96 -17.48 -3.84 -10.87
CA HIS A 96 -16.83 -3.01 -9.86
C HIS A 96 -15.29 -3.00 -9.95
N GLU A 97 -14.68 -4.11 -10.40
CA GLU A 97 -13.23 -4.21 -10.57
C GLU A 97 -12.74 -3.49 -11.84
N ILE A 98 -13.60 -3.37 -12.87
CA ILE A 98 -13.31 -2.60 -14.09
C ILE A 98 -13.14 -1.11 -13.77
N GLU A 99 -13.87 -0.59 -12.78
CA GLU A 99 -13.76 0.81 -12.36
C GLU A 99 -12.39 1.16 -11.78
N GLU A 100 -11.71 0.21 -11.14
CA GLU A 100 -10.35 0.41 -10.61
C GLU A 100 -9.26 0.44 -11.70
N ARG A 101 -9.59 0.10 -12.95
CA ARG A 101 -8.63 0.20 -14.07
C ARG A 101 -8.29 1.64 -14.43
N LYS A 102 -9.26 2.56 -14.35
CA LYS A 102 -9.05 4.00 -14.60
C LYS A 102 -8.04 4.62 -13.61
N PRO A 103 -8.21 4.50 -12.29
CA PRO A 103 -7.21 4.97 -11.34
C PRO A 103 -5.91 4.18 -11.45
N GLY A 104 -5.95 2.88 -11.77
CA GLY A 104 -4.75 2.09 -12.04
C GLY A 104 -3.87 2.71 -13.14
N TRP A 105 -4.46 3.11 -14.27
CA TRP A 105 -3.71 3.74 -15.36
C TRP A 105 -3.16 5.12 -14.98
N TRP A 106 -3.94 5.93 -14.26
CA TRP A 106 -3.45 7.20 -13.70
C TRP A 106 -2.28 7.02 -12.72
N LEU A 107 -2.33 5.97 -11.89
CA LEU A 107 -1.24 5.64 -10.97
C LEU A 107 0.02 5.17 -11.71
N LEU A 108 -0.14 4.38 -12.77
CA LEU A 108 0.98 3.96 -13.63
C LEU A 108 1.66 5.18 -14.25
N ILE A 109 0.88 6.11 -14.81
CA ILE A 109 1.41 7.35 -15.37
C ILE A 109 2.10 8.19 -14.29
N GLY A 110 1.47 8.36 -13.13
CA GLY A 110 2.08 9.04 -11.99
C GLY A 110 3.41 8.43 -11.57
N LEU A 111 3.50 7.10 -11.52
CA LEU A 111 4.73 6.37 -11.19
C LEU A 111 5.83 6.59 -12.24
N ILE A 112 5.48 6.58 -13.53
CA ILE A 112 6.42 6.80 -14.64
C ILE A 112 6.92 8.25 -14.64
N ILE A 113 6.03 9.23 -14.45
CA ILE A 113 6.39 10.66 -14.40
C ILE A 113 7.26 10.96 -13.18
N PHE A 114 7.04 10.26 -12.06
CA PHE A 114 7.83 10.42 -10.85
C PHE A 114 9.15 9.64 -10.87
N LEU A 115 9.33 8.71 -11.82
CA LEU A 115 10.55 7.90 -11.96
C LEU A 115 11.81 8.74 -12.26
N PRO A 116 11.79 9.74 -13.17
CA PRO A 116 12.91 10.67 -13.38
C PRO A 116 13.17 11.59 -12.18
N ALA A 117 12.17 11.83 -11.32
CA ALA A 117 12.39 12.59 -10.09
C ALA A 117 13.28 11.80 -9.11
N LEU A 118 13.20 10.46 -9.09
CA LEU A 118 14.13 9.62 -8.33
C LEU A 118 15.58 9.72 -8.86
N SER A 119 15.78 9.98 -10.15
CA SER A 119 17.11 10.11 -10.74
C SER A 119 17.70 11.51 -10.59
N GLN A 120 16.87 12.55 -10.43
CA GLN A 120 17.31 13.95 -10.31
C GLN A 120 17.36 14.47 -8.86
N ALA A 121 16.52 13.95 -7.96
CA ALA A 121 16.32 14.54 -6.63
C ALA A 121 17.27 14.03 -5.53
N SER A 122 18.09 13.00 -5.78
CA SER A 122 18.87 12.39 -4.69
C SER A 122 20.04 11.57 -5.21
N ASP A 123 21.18 11.68 -4.52
CA ASP A 123 22.20 10.64 -4.49
C ASP A 123 21.50 9.27 -4.30
N VAL A 124 21.69 8.33 -5.23
CA VAL A 124 20.99 7.03 -5.29
C VAL A 124 21.01 6.28 -3.95
N ARG A 125 22.02 6.56 -3.12
CA ARG A 125 22.19 6.05 -1.76
C ARG A 125 21.05 6.47 -0.83
N GLY A 126 20.59 7.72 -0.91
CA GLY A 126 19.49 8.24 -0.09
C GLY A 126 18.15 7.58 -0.43
N THR A 127 17.90 7.36 -1.72
CA THR A 127 16.72 6.61 -2.19
C THR A 127 16.73 5.18 -1.68
N LEU A 128 17.86 4.48 -1.78
CA LEU A 128 17.98 3.11 -1.26
C LEU A 128 17.80 3.05 0.27
N ILE A 129 18.36 4.00 1.01
CA ILE A 129 18.18 4.11 2.47
C ILE A 129 16.69 4.32 2.81
N SER A 130 15.96 5.09 2.01
CA SER A 130 14.52 5.33 2.22
C SER A 130 13.70 4.08 2.06
N PHE A 131 13.92 3.34 0.98
CA PHE A 131 13.23 2.08 0.73
C PHE A 131 13.59 1.06 1.80
N ALA A 132 14.86 0.99 2.20
CA ALA A 132 15.32 0.12 3.28
C ALA A 132 14.68 0.51 4.63
N ALA A 133 14.63 1.79 4.97
CA ALA A 133 14.00 2.28 6.20
C ALA A 133 12.49 2.01 6.21
N PHE A 134 11.82 2.23 5.07
CA PHE A 134 10.41 1.91 4.91
C PHE A 134 10.14 0.42 5.08
N PHE A 135 10.92 -0.44 4.41
CA PHE A 135 10.83 -1.89 4.57
C PHE A 135 11.17 -2.33 5.98
N PHE A 136 12.15 -1.70 6.62
CA PHE A 136 12.55 -2.02 7.99
C PHE A 136 11.43 -1.67 8.97
N VAL A 137 10.84 -0.47 8.87
CA VAL A 137 9.71 -0.05 9.70
C VAL A 137 8.51 -0.95 9.46
N TRP A 138 8.18 -1.25 8.20
CA TRP A 138 7.09 -2.16 7.87
C TRP A 138 7.34 -3.55 8.44
N PHE A 139 8.51 -4.13 8.18
CA PHE A 139 8.89 -5.44 8.72
C PHE A 139 8.86 -5.46 10.25
N PHE A 140 9.32 -4.40 10.90
CA PHE A 140 9.30 -4.28 12.35
C PHE A 140 7.87 -4.17 12.91
N THR A 141 6.98 -3.43 12.24
CA THR A 141 5.55 -3.41 12.60
C THR A 141 4.88 -4.77 12.37
N TYR A 142 5.27 -5.49 11.32
CA TYR A 142 4.80 -6.87 11.07
C TYR A 142 5.30 -7.85 12.13
N ALA A 143 6.58 -7.78 12.51
CA ALA A 143 7.16 -8.60 13.57
C ALA A 143 6.46 -8.37 14.93
N ARG A 144 5.88 -7.19 15.14
CA ARG A 144 5.08 -6.86 16.33
C ARG A 144 3.63 -7.33 16.26
N GLN A 145 3.04 -7.42 15.07
CA GLN A 145 1.63 -7.78 14.87
C GLN A 145 1.49 -8.73 13.65
N PRO A 146 1.95 -9.99 13.76
CA PRO A 146 1.92 -10.93 12.64
C PRO A 146 0.48 -11.37 12.32
N GLU A 147 -0.39 -11.45 13.32
CA GLU A 147 -1.77 -11.88 13.13
C GLU A 147 -2.63 -10.77 12.49
N PRO A 148 -3.35 -11.06 11.39
CA PRO A 148 -4.29 -10.13 10.79
C PRO A 148 -5.44 -9.82 11.76
N PRO A 149 -5.89 -8.55 11.85
CA PRO A 149 -7.18 -8.26 12.47
C PRO A 149 -8.28 -9.00 11.71
N ALA A 150 -9.39 -9.29 12.38
CA ALA A 150 -10.54 -9.98 11.77
C ALA A 150 -10.91 -9.32 10.44
N ASP A 151 -11.18 -10.15 9.42
CA ASP A 151 -11.44 -9.71 8.05
C ASP A 151 -12.61 -8.71 8.01
N PRO A 152 -12.38 -7.46 7.57
CA PRO A 152 -13.44 -6.47 7.41
C PRO A 152 -14.50 -6.89 6.38
N SER A 153 -14.20 -7.84 5.48
CA SER A 153 -15.12 -8.29 4.44
C SER A 153 -16.28 -9.16 4.96
N GLY A 154 -16.12 -9.75 6.15
CA GLY A 154 -17.14 -10.60 6.79
C GLY A 154 -18.16 -9.83 7.63
N ASN A 155 -17.94 -8.53 7.86
CA ASN A 155 -18.80 -7.72 8.69
C ASN A 155 -19.59 -6.72 7.83
N ASN A 156 -20.91 -6.90 7.76
CA ASN A 156 -21.84 -6.05 6.97
C ASN A 156 -21.92 -4.60 7.49
N ASP A 157 -21.14 -4.25 8.50
CA ASP A 157 -21.20 -3.00 9.25
C ASP A 157 -20.42 -1.85 8.59
N LEU A 158 -19.75 -2.11 7.46
CA LEU A 158 -18.98 -1.12 6.70
C LEU A 158 -19.62 -0.75 5.33
N VAL A 159 -20.90 -1.05 5.14
CA VAL A 159 -21.77 -0.55 4.06
C VAL A 159 -22.90 0.29 4.63
#